data_AF-A0A7M3XW72-F1
#
_entry.id   AF-A0A7M3XW72-F1
#
_cell.length_a   1.000
_cell.length_b   1.000
_cell.length_c   1.000
_cell.angle_alpha   90.00
_cell.angle_beta   90.00
_cell.angle_gamma   90.00
#
_symmetry.space_group_name_H-M   'P 1'
#
loop_
_entity.id
_entity.type
_entity.pdbx_description
1 polymer ?
#
loop_
_entity_poly.entity_id
_entity_poly.type
_entity_poly.pdbx_seq_one_letter_code
_entity_poly.pdbx_strand_id
1 'polypeptide(L)'
;MDRQIAEAAWDMFASAEERSTFAGHHSAALRAWVTKEAIQKALGLGMHLNPRHIVFEGSRFVHHGSVVHVSHTEVDGMLVCVALAPARAPPSTPEDDVLDATRTAMEADPQWGVGCKTTRQLA
;
A
#
# COMPACT_ATOMS: atom_id res chain seq x y z
N MET A 1 2.23 -27.55 -3.80
CA MET A 1 2.20 -26.08 -3.89
C MET A 1 2.47 -25.62 -2.47
N ASP A 2 3.74 -25.61 -2.08
CA ASP A 2 4.16 -25.68 -0.66
C ASP A 2 4.71 -24.33 -0.18
N ARG A 3 4.18 -23.25 -0.73
CA ARG A 3 4.55 -21.90 -0.29
C ARG A 3 3.87 -21.64 1.03
N GLN A 4 4.67 -21.34 2.04
CA GLN A 4 4.20 -20.98 3.38
C GLN A 4 4.61 -19.54 3.68
N ILE A 5 3.70 -18.81 4.32
CA ILE A 5 4.01 -17.51 4.90
C ILE A 5 4.78 -17.77 6.19
N ALA A 6 5.85 -17.01 6.43
CA ALA A 6 6.57 -17.06 7.69
C ALA A 6 5.61 -16.72 8.86
N GLU A 7 5.67 -17.49 9.94
CA GLU A 7 4.74 -17.38 11.07
C GLU A 7 4.71 -15.96 11.67
N ALA A 8 5.88 -15.31 11.81
CA ALA A 8 5.97 -13.93 12.28
C ALA A 8 5.26 -12.93 11.34
N ALA A 9 5.33 -13.13 10.03
CA ALA A 9 4.62 -12.27 9.07
C ALA A 9 3.12 -12.49 9.15
N TRP A 10 2.70 -13.74 9.32
CA TRP A 10 1.31 -14.10 9.53
C TRP A 10 0.73 -13.49 10.81
N ASP A 11 1.49 -13.53 11.91
CA ASP A 11 1.11 -12.88 13.16
C ASP A 11 0.91 -11.37 13.04
N MET A 12 1.61 -10.69 12.13
CA MET A 12 1.40 -9.27 11.91
C MET A 12 0.08 -9.01 11.16
N PHE A 13 -0.30 -9.86 10.20
CA PHE A 13 -1.43 -9.62 9.28
C PHE A 13 -2.76 -10.26 9.67
N ALA A 14 -2.74 -11.38 10.38
CA ALA A 14 -3.92 -12.17 10.67
C ALA A 14 -4.57 -11.78 12.00
N SER A 15 -5.90 -11.65 12.00
CA SER A 15 -6.70 -11.58 13.22
C SER A 15 -6.58 -12.89 14.01
N ALA A 16 -6.95 -12.88 15.29
CA ALA A 16 -6.93 -14.09 16.11
C ALA A 16 -7.85 -15.20 15.54
N GLU A 17 -8.99 -14.81 14.96
CA GLU A 17 -9.94 -15.73 14.32
C GLU A 17 -9.41 -16.30 13.00
N GLU A 18 -8.68 -15.51 12.22
CA GLU A 18 -8.05 -16.00 10.99
C GLU A 18 -6.93 -16.99 11.31
N ARG A 19 -6.16 -16.76 12.38
CA ARG A 19 -5.09 -17.69 12.79
C ARG A 19 -5.62 -19.06 13.17
N SER A 20 -6.73 -19.12 13.91
CA SER A 20 -7.36 -20.38 14.28
C SER A 20 -8.00 -21.07 13.08
N THR A 21 -8.59 -20.29 12.15
CA THR A 21 -9.23 -20.80 10.93
C THR A 21 -8.23 -21.40 9.94
N PHE A 22 -7.02 -20.84 9.85
CA PHE A 22 -6.03 -21.25 8.85
C PHE A 22 -4.90 -22.15 9.38
N ALA A 23 -5.01 -22.66 10.61
CA ALA A 23 -4.11 -23.68 11.12
C ALA A 23 -4.13 -24.91 10.18
N GLY A 24 -3.02 -25.13 9.44
CA GLY A 24 -2.88 -26.20 8.44
C GLY A 24 -3.39 -25.87 7.02
N HIS A 25 -3.98 -24.70 6.78
CA HIS A 25 -4.54 -24.30 5.46
C HIS A 25 -3.69 -23.20 4.79
N HIS A 26 -2.48 -23.55 4.37
CA HIS A 26 -1.50 -22.60 3.82
C HIS A 26 -1.96 -21.85 2.56
N SER A 27 -2.70 -22.52 1.66
CA SER A 27 -3.24 -21.90 0.45
C SER A 27 -4.26 -20.81 0.77
N ALA A 28 -5.08 -21.02 1.80
CA ALA A 28 -6.08 -20.05 2.24
C ALA A 28 -5.42 -18.85 2.95
N ALA A 29 -4.37 -19.08 3.74
CA ALA A 29 -3.56 -18.03 4.34
C ALA A 29 -2.87 -17.15 3.27
N LEU A 30 -2.29 -17.76 2.24
CA LEU A 30 -1.75 -17.04 1.07
C LEU A 30 -2.81 -16.21 0.37
N ARG A 31 -4.00 -16.78 0.17
CA ARG A 31 -5.12 -16.06 -0.44
C ARG A 31 -5.56 -14.86 0.38
N ALA A 32 -5.66 -15.02 1.70
CA ALA A 32 -5.96 -13.93 2.60
C ALA A 32 -4.89 -12.83 2.53
N TRP A 33 -3.61 -13.20 2.59
CA TRP A 33 -2.49 -12.26 2.49
C TRP A 33 -2.53 -11.42 1.21
N VAL A 34 -2.57 -12.07 0.04
CA VAL A 34 -2.54 -11.39 -1.26
C VAL A 34 -3.78 -10.50 -1.44
N THR A 35 -4.92 -10.90 -0.87
CA THR A 35 -6.15 -10.09 -0.85
C THR A 35 -5.96 -8.80 -0.06
N LYS A 36 -5.44 -8.91 1.16
CA LYS A 36 -5.26 -7.77 2.06
C LYS A 36 -4.27 -6.76 1.50
N GLU A 37 -3.17 -7.24 0.94
CA GLU A 37 -2.19 -6.43 0.21
C GLU A 37 -2.80 -5.67 -0.97
N ALA A 38 -3.62 -6.35 -1.78
CA ALA A 38 -4.29 -5.71 -2.92
C ALA A 38 -5.27 -4.62 -2.45
N ILE A 39 -6.05 -4.89 -1.40
CA ILE A 39 -6.98 -3.90 -0.81
C ILE A 39 -6.23 -2.69 -0.25
N GLN A 40 -5.14 -2.89 0.49
CA GLN A 40 -4.32 -1.80 1.04
C GLN A 40 -3.76 -0.90 -0.06
N LYS A 41 -3.26 -1.50 -1.15
CA LYS A 41 -2.76 -0.78 -2.32
C LYS A 41 -3.87 -0.02 -3.04
N ALA A 42 -5.02 -0.65 -3.25
CA ALA A 42 -6.15 -0.01 -3.93
C ALA A 42 -6.73 1.18 -3.15
N LEU A 43 -6.71 1.13 -1.81
CA LEU A 43 -7.19 2.23 -0.97
C LEU A 43 -6.16 3.36 -0.77
N GLY A 44 -4.89 3.13 -1.12
CA GLY A 44 -3.82 4.12 -0.97
C GLY A 44 -3.54 4.52 0.48
N LEU A 45 -3.94 3.69 1.46
CA LEU A 45 -3.79 3.98 2.89
C LEU A 45 -2.44 3.52 3.45
N GLY A 46 -1.65 2.79 2.65
CA GLY A 46 -0.39 2.19 3.10
C GLY A 46 -0.58 1.39 4.40
N MET A 47 0.33 1.60 5.35
CA MET A 47 0.33 0.92 6.65
C MET A 47 -0.69 1.48 7.65
N HIS A 48 -1.40 2.56 7.33
CA HIS A 48 -2.45 3.09 8.22
C HIS A 48 -3.68 2.19 8.27
N LEU A 49 -3.90 1.36 7.25
CA LEU A 49 -4.93 0.34 7.27
C LEU A 49 -4.38 -0.91 7.95
N ASN A 50 -4.81 -1.20 9.17
CA ASN A 50 -4.42 -2.42 9.87
C ASN A 50 -4.98 -3.65 9.12
N PRO A 51 -4.11 -4.53 8.59
CA PRO A 51 -4.57 -5.68 7.80
C PRO A 51 -5.42 -6.69 8.58
N ARG A 52 -5.34 -6.68 9.92
CA ARG A 52 -6.17 -7.53 10.78
C ARG A 52 -7.65 -7.14 10.75
N HIS A 53 -7.97 -5.91 10.36
CA HIS A 53 -9.35 -5.42 10.26
C HIS A 53 -9.94 -5.61 8.85
N ILE A 54 -9.14 -6.09 7.90
CA ILE A 54 -9.61 -6.38 6.56
C ILE A 54 -10.24 -7.77 6.57
N VAL A 55 -11.54 -7.82 6.85
CA VAL A 55 -12.36 -9.02 6.72
C VAL A 55 -13.09 -8.93 5.37
N PHE A 56 -12.74 -9.79 4.42
CA PHE A 56 -13.40 -9.82 3.11
C PHE A 56 -14.51 -10.88 3.12
N GLU A 57 -15.67 -10.54 2.54
CA GLU A 57 -16.74 -11.48 2.29
C GLU A 57 -16.96 -11.62 0.78
N GLY A 58 -16.54 -12.75 0.21
CA GLY A 58 -16.78 -13.10 -1.20
C GLY A 58 -15.94 -12.32 -2.23
N SER A 59 -16.48 -11.24 -2.81
CA SER A 59 -15.79 -10.49 -3.88
C SER A 59 -15.74 -8.99 -3.61
N ARG A 60 -16.14 -8.56 -2.41
CA ARG A 60 -16.25 -7.15 -2.05
C ARG A 60 -15.73 -6.91 -0.64
N PHE A 61 -15.12 -5.76 -0.46
CA PHE A 61 -14.70 -5.23 0.83
C PHE A 61 -15.19 -3.79 0.94
N VAL A 62 -15.75 -3.41 2.09
CA VAL A 62 -16.28 -2.06 2.32
C VAL A 62 -15.50 -1.38 3.42
N HIS A 63 -14.98 -0.17 3.14
CA HIS A 63 -14.21 0.61 4.10
C HIS A 63 -14.62 2.09 4.03
N HIS A 64 -15.12 2.63 5.14
CA HIS A 64 -15.61 4.02 5.25
C HIS A 64 -16.48 4.47 4.06
N GLY A 65 -17.43 3.62 3.63
CA GLY A 65 -18.33 3.92 2.51
C GLY A 65 -17.75 3.70 1.11
N SER A 66 -16.45 3.39 0.98
CA SER A 66 -15.84 2.97 -0.28
C SER A 66 -16.00 1.47 -0.47
N VAL A 67 -16.41 1.05 -1.67
CA VAL A 67 -16.52 -0.36 -2.06
C VAL A 67 -15.31 -0.75 -2.89
N VAL A 68 -14.58 -1.77 -2.43
CA VAL A 68 -13.46 -2.38 -3.15
C VAL A 68 -13.92 -3.71 -3.71
N HIS A 69 -13.81 -3.87 -5.02
CA HIS A 69 -14.08 -5.13 -5.71
C HIS A 69 -12.80 -5.94 -5.81
N VAL A 70 -12.86 -7.23 -5.50
CA VAL A 70 -11.69 -8.11 -5.42
C VAL A 70 -11.90 -9.33 -6.31
N SER A 71 -10.89 -9.66 -7.11
CA SER A 71 -10.85 -10.89 -7.91
C SER A 71 -9.48 -11.56 -7.81
N HIS A 72 -9.48 -12.89 -7.88
CA HIS A 72 -8.28 -13.72 -7.82
C HIS A 72 -8.11 -14.49 -9.12
N THR A 73 -6.87 -14.63 -9.55
CA THR A 73 -6.50 -15.52 -10.63
C THR A 73 -5.17 -16.20 -10.28
N GLU A 74 -4.95 -17.37 -10.86
CA GLU A 74 -3.69 -18.08 -10.74
C GLU A 74 -3.05 -18.14 -12.13
N VAL A 75 -1.82 -17.66 -12.24
CA VAL A 75 -1.06 -17.65 -13.50
C VAL A 75 0.32 -18.21 -13.19
N ASP A 76 0.72 -19.27 -13.88
CA ASP A 76 2.03 -19.93 -13.71
C ASP A 76 2.35 -20.31 -12.24
N GLY A 77 1.34 -20.77 -11.49
CA GLY A 77 1.48 -21.13 -10.07
C GLY A 77 1.64 -19.94 -9.12
N MET A 78 1.41 -18.72 -9.61
CA MET A 78 1.41 -17.48 -8.81
C MET A 78 -0.01 -17.04 -8.56
N LEU A 79 -0.32 -16.77 -7.29
CA LEU A 79 -1.61 -16.19 -6.92
C LEU A 79 -1.58 -14.68 -7.13
N VAL A 80 -2.50 -14.20 -7.97
CA VAL A 80 -2.67 -12.78 -8.27
C VAL A 80 -4.03 -12.32 -7.76
N CYS A 81 -4.05 -11.19 -7.08
CA CYS A 81 -5.28 -10.53 -6.64
C CYS A 81 -5.34 -9.13 -7.23
N VAL A 82 -6.48 -8.79 -7.82
CA VAL A 82 -6.78 -7.45 -8.31
C VAL A 82 -7.86 -6.86 -7.42
N ALA A 83 -7.57 -5.69 -6.85
CA ALA A 83 -8.52 -4.89 -6.09
C ALA A 83 -8.82 -3.59 -6.84
N LEU A 84 -10.10 -3.31 -7.06
CA LEU A 84 -10.61 -2.12 -7.75
C LEU A 84 -11.37 -1.27 -6.74
N ALA A 85 -10.88 -0.06 -6.48
CA ALA A 85 -11.50 0.91 -5.60
C ALA A 85 -11.78 2.23 -6.37
N PRO A 86 -12.73 3.06 -5.92
CA PRO A 86 -12.95 4.39 -6.47
C PRO A 86 -11.65 5.20 -6.43
N ALA A 87 -11.38 5.97 -7.48
CA ALA A 87 -10.19 6.82 -7.54
C ALA A 87 -10.20 7.79 -6.35
N ARG A 88 -9.12 7.78 -5.57
CA ARG A 88 -8.89 8.71 -4.48
C ARG A 88 -7.59 9.45 -4.78
N ALA A 89 -7.59 10.77 -4.64
CA ALA A 89 -6.33 11.52 -4.66
C ALA A 89 -5.45 10.98 -3.52
N PRO A 90 -4.16 10.69 -3.77
CA PRO A 90 -3.26 10.32 -2.69
C PRO A 90 -3.29 11.41 -1.60
N PRO A 91 -3.24 11.04 -0.31
CA PRO A 91 -3.17 12.03 0.75
C PRO A 91 -1.89 12.85 0.59
N SER A 92 -1.97 14.18 0.78
CA SER A 92 -0.79 15.04 0.79
C SER A 92 0.15 14.58 1.91
N THR A 93 1.42 14.43 1.59
CA THR A 93 2.46 14.14 2.56
C THR A 93 3.26 15.43 2.88
N PRO A 94 3.93 15.49 4.03
CA PRO A 94 4.87 16.60 4.29
C PRO A 94 5.98 16.71 3.24
N GLU A 95 6.31 15.62 2.56
CA GLU A 95 7.25 15.62 1.43
C GLU A 95 6.63 16.35 0.22
N ASP A 96 5.36 16.10 -0.09
CA ASP A 96 4.64 16.82 -1.15
C ASP A 96 4.61 18.33 -0.85
N ASP A 97 4.38 18.73 0.40
CA ASP A 97 4.40 20.13 0.81
C ASP A 97 5.77 20.79 0.56
N VAL A 98 6.87 20.07 0.84
CA VAL A 98 8.24 20.55 0.56
C VAL A 98 8.50 20.64 -0.93
N LEU A 99 8.04 19.66 -1.71
CA LEU A 99 8.18 19.64 -3.16
C LEU A 99 7.44 20.81 -3.81
N ASP A 100 6.21 21.10 -3.36
CA ASP A 100 5.41 22.20 -3.88
C ASP A 100 5.94 23.58 -3.44
N ALA A 101 6.45 23.71 -2.21
CA ALA A 101 7.15 24.92 -1.77
C ALA A 101 8.41 25.17 -2.61
N THR A 102 9.17 24.11 -2.90
CA THR A 102 10.39 24.18 -3.72
C THR A 102 10.06 24.56 -5.16
N ARG A 103 9.04 23.92 -5.76
CA ARG A 103 8.52 24.26 -7.09
C ARG A 103 8.13 25.73 -7.18
N THR A 104 7.36 26.22 -6.20
CA THR A 104 6.92 27.61 -6.15
C THR A 104 8.10 28.58 -6.09
N ALA A 105 9.13 28.27 -5.28
CA ALA A 105 10.33 29.09 -5.18
C ALA A 105 11.14 29.12 -6.50
N MET A 106 11.19 28.00 -7.23
CA MET A 106 11.87 27.89 -8.53
C MET A 106 11.11 28.65 -9.64
N GLU A 107 9.78 28.62 -9.62
CA GLU A 107 8.95 29.37 -10.58
C GLU A 107 9.02 30.89 -10.36
N ALA A 108 9.16 31.32 -9.09
CA ALA A 108 9.27 32.73 -8.72
C ALA A 108 10.62 33.37 -9.10
N ASP A 109 11.71 32.59 -9.16
CA ASP A 109 13.02 33.03 -9.64
C ASP A 109 13.47 32.17 -10.84
N PRO A 110 13.16 32.57 -12.09
CA PRO A 110 13.54 31.82 -13.29
C PRO A 110 15.06 31.70 -13.51
N GLN A 111 15.88 32.46 -12.77
CA GLN A 111 17.34 32.31 -12.76
C GLN A 111 17.82 31.31 -11.69
N TRP A 112 16.90 30.53 -11.10
CA TRP A 112 17.28 29.45 -10.20
C TRP A 112 18.23 28.48 -10.90
N GLY A 113 19.26 28.06 -10.17
CA GLY A 113 20.28 27.16 -10.67
C GLY A 113 20.81 26.31 -9.53
N VAL A 114 21.16 25.07 -9.84
CA VAL A 114 21.74 24.13 -8.88
C VAL A 114 23.24 24.42 -8.77
N GLY A 115 23.69 25.03 -7.66
CA GLY A 115 25.12 25.32 -7.45
C GLY A 115 25.41 26.17 -6.20
N CYS A 116 26.60 26.02 -5.63
CA CYS A 116 27.08 26.87 -4.53
C CYS A 116 27.31 28.31 -5.02
N LYS A 117 26.49 29.27 -4.58
CA LYS A 117 26.68 30.72 -4.85
C LYS A 117 27.82 31.36 -4.03
N THR A 118 28.66 30.57 -3.36
CA THR A 118 29.77 31.09 -2.55
C THR A 118 30.99 31.35 -3.43
N THR A 119 31.05 32.52 -4.05
CA THR A 119 32.31 33.00 -4.64
C THR A 119 33.25 33.40 -3.51
N ARG A 120 34.24 32.56 -3.22
CA ARG A 120 35.34 32.91 -2.30
C ARG A 120 36.12 34.05 -2.96
N GLN A 121 36.01 35.27 -2.45
CA GLN A 121 36.90 36.36 -2.86
C GLN A 121 38.31 36.01 -2.39
N LEU A 122 39.16 35.59 -3.33
CA LEU A 122 40.59 35.54 -3.13
C LEU A 122 41.11 36.96 -3.31
N ALA A 123 41.48 37.59 -2.20
CA ALA A 123 42.28 38.81 -2.18
C ALA A 123 43.76 38.47 -2.41
#